data_AF-A0A223D6R1-F1
#
_entry.id   AF-A0A223D6R1-F1
#
_cell.length_a   1.000
_cell.length_b   1.000
_cell.length_c   1.000
_cell.angle_alpha   90.00
_cell.angle_beta   90.00
_cell.angle_gamma   90.00
#
_symmetry.space_group_name_H-M   'P 1'
#
loop_
_entity.id
_entity.type
_entity.pdbx_description
1 polymer ?
#
loop_
_entity_poly.entity_id
_entity_poly.type
_entity_poly.pdbx_seq_one_letter_code
_entity_poly.pdbx_strand_id
1 'polypeptide(L)' 'MRFHICDQHPVSVKLNPQTGEIVEHIDPSDRMANPYKGEARLVECAICGLDGTELLFIKTAQRM' A
#
# COMPACT_ATOMS: atom_id res chain seq x y z
N MET A 1 -5.82 15.33 16.53
CA MET A 1 -5.22 15.15 15.19
C MET A 1 -6.29 14.53 14.28
N ARG A 2 -6.31 14.86 12.99
CA ARG A 2 -7.30 14.36 12.01
C ARG A 2 -6.60 13.42 11.03
N PHE A 3 -7.23 12.29 10.70
CA PHE A 3 -6.62 11.25 9.86
C PHE A 3 -7.65 10.61 8.93
N HIS A 4 -7.17 10.10 7.78
CA HIS A 4 -7.92 9.20 6.92
C HIS A 4 -7.38 7.76 7.10
N ILE A 5 -8.27 6.78 6.96
CA ILE A 5 -7.91 5.36 6.87
C ILE A 5 -8.06 4.97 5.39
N CYS A 6 -7.00 4.38 4.84
CA CYS A 6 -6.92 4.00 3.44
C CYS A 6 -6.84 2.47 3.34
N ASP A 7 -7.97 1.81 3.06
CA ASP A 7 -8.00 0.36 2.83
C ASP A 7 -7.35 0.01 1.48
N GLN A 8 -6.29 -0.78 1.51
CA GLN A 8 -5.54 -1.16 0.31
C GLN A 8 -6.16 -2.40 -0.35
N HIS A 9 -6.38 -2.31 -1.66
CA HIS A 9 -6.82 -3.41 -2.52
C HIS A 9 -5.77 -3.65 -3.62
N PRO A 10 -4.60 -4.23 -3.28
CA PRO A 10 -3.50 -4.40 -4.22
C PRO A 10 -3.88 -5.37 -5.34
N VAL A 11 -3.49 -5.03 -6.57
CA VAL A 11 -3.69 -5.87 -7.76
C VAL A 11 -2.33 -6.21 -8.34
N SER A 12 -2.03 -7.51 -8.44
CA SER A 12 -0.80 -7.98 -9.06
C SER A 12 -0.91 -7.91 -10.58
N VAL A 13 0.07 -7.29 -11.22
CA VAL A 13 0.12 -7.10 -12.69
C VAL A 13 1.52 -7.36 -13.23
N LYS A 14 1.58 -7.74 -14.50
CA LYS A 14 2.80 -7.77 -15.29
C LYS A 14 2.85 -6.52 -16.17
N LEU A 15 4.01 -5.88 -16.20
CA LEU A 15 4.24 -4.69 -17.01
C LEU A 15 5.11 -5.02 -18.23
N ASN A 16 4.90 -4.29 -19.32
CA ASN A 16 5.83 -4.24 -20.43
C ASN A 16 7.09 -3.48 -19.99
N PRO A 17 8.30 -4.08 -20.06
CA PRO A 17 9.51 -3.43 -19.58
C PRO A 17 9.97 -2.23 -20.41
N GLN A 18 9.46 -2.04 -21.63
CA GLN A 18 9.82 -0.92 -22.50
C GLN A 18 8.83 0.25 -22.39
N THR A 19 7.54 -0.02 -22.24
CA THR A 19 6.48 1.01 -22.23
C THR A 19 5.90 1.28 -20.84
N GLY A 20 6.05 0.36 -19.89
CA GLY A 20 5.42 0.43 -18.57
C GLY A 20 3.92 0.09 -18.56
N GLU A 21 3.35 -0.28 -19.70
CA GLU A 21 1.93 -0.64 -19.80
C GLU A 21 1.64 -1.98 -19.14
N ILE A 22 0.43 -2.11 -18.58
CA ILE A 22 -0.06 -3.38 -18.04
C ILE A 22 -0.34 -4.31 -19.22
N VAL A 23 0.32 -5.48 -19.22
CA VAL A 23 0.11 -6.51 -20.25
C VAL A 23 -0.72 -7.68 -19.73
N GLU A 24 -0.78 -7.88 -18.41
CA GLU A 24 -1.48 -9.01 -17.80
C GLU A 24 -1.79 -8.74 -16.33
N HIS A 25 -2.97 -9.20 -15.87
CA HIS A 25 -3.31 -9.29 -14.45
C HIS A 25 -2.92 -10.67 -13.93
N ILE A 26 -2.22 -10.72 -12.80
CA ILE A 26 -1.70 -11.96 -12.23
C ILE A 26 -2.73 -12.53 -11.26
N ASP A 27 -3.04 -13.81 -11.42
CA ASP A 27 -3.94 -14.53 -10.53
C ASP A 27 -3.31 -14.68 -9.13
N PRO A 28 -4.04 -14.41 -8.03
CA PRO A 28 -3.52 -14.60 -6.67
C PRO A 28 -3.04 -16.01 -6.33
N SER A 29 -3.49 -17.03 -7.06
CA SER A 29 -3.08 -18.44 -6.90
C SER A 29 -1.80 -18.80 -7.64
N ASP A 30 -1.25 -17.89 -8.48
CA ASP A 30 0.00 -18.12 -9.18
C ASP A 30 1.18 -18.21 -8.21
N ARG A 31 1.75 -19.41 -8.10
CA ARG A 31 2.86 -19.71 -7.18
C ARG A 31 4.19 -19.10 -7.63
N MET A 32 4.30 -18.65 -8.88
CA MET A 32 5.48 -17.94 -9.38
C MET A 32 5.46 -16.46 -8.99
N ALA A 33 4.29 -15.91 -8.62
CA ALA A 33 4.15 -14.57 -8.11
C ALA A 33 4.29 -14.55 -6.58
N ASN A 34 5.15 -13.68 -6.05
CA ASN A 34 5.19 -13.45 -4.62
C ASN A 34 3.95 -12.64 -4.21
N PRO A 35 3.13 -13.11 -3.26
CA PRO A 35 1.94 -12.38 -2.83
C PRO A 35 2.31 -11.03 -2.21
N TYR A 36 1.40 -10.06 -2.29
CA TYR A 36 1.54 -8.80 -1.59
C TYR A 36 1.60 -9.03 -0.08
N LYS A 37 2.62 -8.48 0.58
CA LYS A 37 2.86 -8.60 2.04
C LYS A 37 2.89 -7.24 2.74
N GLY A 38 2.49 -6.18 2.03
CA GLY A 38 2.38 -4.85 2.64
C GLY A 38 1.16 -4.74 3.54
N GLU A 39 0.99 -3.57 4.16
CA GLU A 39 -0.12 -3.33 5.08
C GLU A 39 -1.47 -3.43 4.37
N ALA A 40 -2.48 -3.99 5.05
CA ALA A 40 -3.85 -3.95 4.55
C ALA A 40 -4.43 -2.52 4.57
N ARG A 41 -3.89 -1.65 5.42
CA ARG A 41 -4.35 -0.29 5.62
C ARG A 41 -3.18 0.69 5.75
N LEU A 42 -3.35 1.86 5.17
CA LEU A 42 -2.50 3.01 5.43
C LEU A 42 -3.30 4.07 6.19
N VAL A 43 -2.59 5.01 6.79
CA VAL A 43 -3.14 6.18 7.45
C VAL A 43 -2.54 7.43 6.82
N GLU A 44 -3.39 8.39 6.50
CA GLU A 44 -2.99 9.72 6.04
C GLU A 44 -3.23 10.74 7.15
N CYS A 45 -2.25 11.61 7.41
CA CYS A 45 -2.48 12.81 8.20
C CYS A 45 -3.29 13.82 7.39
N ALA A 46 -4.55 14.03 7.75
CA ALA A 46 -5.46 14.97 7.05
C ALA A 46 -5.10 16.46 7.24
N ILE A 47 -3.94 16.76 7.83
CA ILE A 47 -3.41 18.12 8.00
C ILE A 47 -2.23 18.38 7.07
N CYS A 48 -1.32 17.41 6.91
CA CYS A 48 -0.10 17.57 6.12
C CYS A 48 0.02 16.63 4.91
N GLY A 49 -0.90 15.68 4.76
CA GLY A 49 -0.90 14.71 3.65
C GLY A 49 0.18 13.62 3.76
N LEU A 50 0.77 13.43 4.94
CA LEU A 50 1.72 12.33 5.14
C LEU A 50 0.96 11.01 5.21
N ASP A 51 1.25 10.11 4.28
CA ASP A 51 0.81 8.72 4.30
C ASP A 51 1.83 7.82 5.00
N GLY A 52 1.34 6.82 5.73
CA GLY A 52 2.19 5.82 6.36
C GLY A 52 1.43 4.67 6.99
N THR A 53 2.16 3.76 7.64
CA THR A 53 1.55 2.67 8.39
C THR A 53 0.92 3.19 9.68
N GLU A 54 -0.11 2.50 10.19
CA GLU A 54 -0.70 2.82 11.50
C GLU A 54 0.37 2.88 12.60
N LEU A 55 1.34 1.96 12.56
CA LEU A 55 2.42 1.88 13.54
C LEU A 55 3.29 3.14 13.56
N LEU A 56 3.55 3.77 12.41
CA LEU A 56 4.30 5.02 12.34
C LEU A 56 3.63 6.11 13.20
N PHE A 57 2.33 6.31 13.03
CA PHE A 57 1.59 7.34 13.75
C PHE A 57 1.45 7.01 15.24
N ILE A 58 1.25 5.74 15.59
CA ILE A 58 1.26 5.27 16.98
C ILE A 58 2.60 5.58 17.63
N LYS A 59 3.72 5.26 16.96
CA LYS A 59 5.07 5.52 17.48
C LYS A 59 5.38 7.01 17.62
N THR A 60 4.91 7.83 16.70
CA THR A 60 5.02 9.29 16.81
C THR A 60 4.26 9.81 18.02
N ALA A 61 3.03 9.36 18.24
CA ALA A 61 2.23 9.76 19.40
C ALA A 61 2.83 9.28 20.74
N GLN A 62 3.47 8.11 20.77
CA GLN A 62 4.15 7.59 21.97
C GLN A 62 5.42 8.37 22.38
N ARG A 63 5.99 9.16 21.46
CA ARG A 63 7.21 9.95 21.71
C ARG A 63 6.91 11.42 22.03
N MET A 64 5.65 11.82 22.01
CA MET A 64 5.17 13.13 22.47
C MET A 64 4.85 13.08 23.96
#